data_AF-A0A4Q9L3X3-F1
#
_entry.id   AF-A0A4Q9L3X3-F1
#
_cell.length_a   1.000
_cell.length_b   1.000
_cell.length_c   1.000
_cell.angle_alpha   90.00
_cell.angle_beta   90.00
_cell.angle_gamma   90.00
#
_symmetry.space_group_name_H-M   'P 1'
#
loop_
_entity.id
_entity.type
_entity.pdbx_description
1 polymer ?
#
loop_
_entity_poly.entity_id
_entity_poly.type
_entity_poly.pdbx_seq_one_letter_code
_entity_poly.pdbx_strand_id
1 'polypeptide(L)'
;IGNYKEQACHAPFLTFRRLCRWTVYIIIDGKIYNEVSSFYDFEGEKKLLWEFDGKNAGSSSQIRICIMNDTYFGGDMCEEICLKYV
;
A
#
# COMPACT_ATOMS: atom_id res chain seq x y z
N ILE A 1 14.86 4.61 5.09
CA ILE A 1 15.73 4.95 6.23
C ILE A 1 14.87 5.73 7.21
N GLY A 2 14.75 5.28 8.46
CA GLY A 2 13.80 5.86 9.42
C GLY A 2 13.47 4.89 10.56
N ASN A 3 12.50 5.27 11.40
CA ASN A 3 12.12 4.54 12.60
C ASN A 3 10.62 4.26 12.65
N TYR A 4 10.22 3.16 13.29
CA TYR A 4 8.81 2.89 13.56
C TYR A 4 8.31 3.76 14.71
N LYS A 5 7.08 4.25 14.59
CA LYS A 5 6.36 4.92 15.68
C LYS A 5 5.61 3.86 16.47
N GLU A 6 5.84 3.82 17.78
CA GLU A 6 5.09 2.98 18.70
C GLU A 6 3.86 3.72 19.28
N GLN A 7 3.32 4.68 18.54
CA GLN A 7 2.18 5.47 18.98
C GLN A 7 0.88 4.69 18.76
N ALA A 8 0.08 4.57 19.82
CA ALA A 8 -1.26 3.99 19.71
C ALA A 8 -2.16 4.88 18.87
N CYS A 9 -3.09 4.28 18.13
CA CYS A 9 -4.10 5.03 17.41
C CYS A 9 -5.02 5.79 18.37
N HIS A 10 -5.46 6.97 17.95
CA HIS A 10 -6.45 7.74 18.70
C HIS A 10 -7.87 7.24 18.39
N ALA A 11 -8.30 6.21 19.13
CA ALA A 11 -9.62 5.60 19.02
C ALA A 11 -10.24 5.40 20.41
N PRO A 12 -10.90 6.42 20.99
CA PRO A 12 -11.31 6.43 22.42
C PRO A 12 -12.37 5.37 22.77
N PHE A 13 -13.08 4.84 21.78
CA PHE A 13 -14.06 3.77 21.96
C PHE A 13 -13.45 2.36 21.78
N LEU A 14 -12.18 2.25 21.41
CA LEU A 14 -11.47 0.99 21.33
C LEU A 14 -10.93 0.62 22.71
N THR A 15 -11.27 -0.58 23.19
CA THR A 15 -10.95 -1.01 24.56
C THR A 15 -9.54 -1.57 24.73
N PHE A 16 -8.76 -1.67 23.66
CA PHE A 16 -7.40 -2.19 23.67
C PHE A 16 -6.46 -1.30 22.84
N ARG A 17 -5.17 -1.34 23.19
CA ARG A 17 -4.14 -0.63 22.45
C ARG A 17 -3.98 -1.25 21.05
N ARG A 18 -4.06 -0.41 20.01
CA ARG A 18 -3.81 -0.78 18.63
C ARG A 18 -2.82 0.19 18.00
N LEU A 19 -1.86 -0.33 17.23
CA LEU A 19 -0.97 0.45 16.38
C LEU A 19 -1.58 0.51 14.98
N CYS A 20 -1.42 1.65 14.30
CA CYS A 20 -1.89 1.80 12.93
C CYS A 20 -1.02 0.96 12.00
N ARG A 21 -1.63 0.02 11.27
CA ARG A 21 -0.96 -0.79 10.26
C ARG A 21 -1.36 -0.30 8.88
N TRP A 22 -0.36 -0.01 8.06
CA TRP A 22 -0.48 0.30 6.65
C TRP A 22 -0.21 -0.95 5.83
N THR A 23 -1.01 -1.15 4.79
CA THR A 23 -0.88 -2.25 3.83
C THR A 23 -0.83 -1.68 2.41
N VAL A 24 0.16 -2.13 1.64
CA VAL A 24 0.32 -1.77 0.22
C VAL A 24 -0.29 -2.87 -0.63
N TYR A 25 -1.29 -2.48 -1.42
CA TYR A 25 -1.95 -3.31 -2.41
C TYR A 25 -1.55 -2.89 -3.81
N ILE A 26 -1.36 -3.89 -4.68
CA ILE A 26 -1.19 -3.68 -6.11
C ILE A 26 -2.38 -4.28 -6.84
N ILE A 27 -3.04 -3.45 -7.63
CA ILE A 27 -4.21 -3.80 -8.42
C ILE A 27 -3.82 -3.69 -9.88
N ILE A 28 -4.05 -4.74 -10.66
CA ILE A 28 -3.70 -4.81 -12.07
C ILE A 28 -4.97 -5.12 -12.86
N ASP A 29 -5.33 -4.23 -13.77
CA ASP A 29 -6.55 -4.33 -14.59
C ASP A 29 -7.81 -4.65 -13.75
N GLY A 30 -7.93 -3.98 -12.60
CA GLY A 30 -9.05 -4.14 -11.67
C GLY A 30 -8.99 -5.37 -10.75
N LYS A 31 -7.96 -6.21 -10.83
CA LYS A 31 -7.76 -7.37 -9.94
C LYS A 31 -6.69 -7.08 -8.90
N ILE A 32 -6.98 -7.33 -7.63
CA ILE A 32 -5.97 -7.31 -6.57
C ILE A 32 -4.99 -8.43 -6.86
N TYR A 33 -3.73 -8.08 -7.10
CA TYR A 33 -2.69 -9.05 -7.38
C TYR A 33 -2.22 -9.70 -6.08
N ASN A 34 -1.78 -8.90 -5.09
CA ASN A 34 -1.34 -9.34 -3.76
C ASN A 34 -1.27 -8.18 -2.74
N GLU A 35 -1.22 -8.52 -1.45
CA GLU A 35 -0.60 -7.69 -0.42
C GLU A 35 0.91 -7.74 -0.62
N VAL A 36 1.52 -6.59 -0.90
CA VAL A 36 2.95 -6.52 -1.27
C VAL A 36 3.82 -6.19 -0.07
N SER A 37 3.27 -5.43 0.88
CA SER A 37 3.94 -5.12 2.13
C SER A 37 2.95 -4.63 3.17
N SER A 38 3.21 -4.90 4.44
CA SER A 38 2.54 -4.24 5.55
C SER A 38 3.56 -3.75 6.58
N PHE A 39 3.28 -2.58 7.15
CA PHE A 39 4.16 -1.93 8.12
C PHE A 39 3.36 -1.06 9.07
N TYR A 40 3.85 -0.90 10.30
CA TYR A 40 3.30 0.08 11.24
C TYR A 40 3.79 1.49 10.91
N ASP A 41 3.13 2.51 11.44
CA ASP A 41 3.51 3.92 11.30
C ASP A 41 5.03 4.11 11.32
N PHE A 42 5.54 4.76 10.28
CA PHE A 42 6.98 4.90 10.05
C PHE A 42 7.31 6.36 9.80
N GLU A 43 8.36 6.85 10.44
CA GLU A 43 8.90 8.18 10.19
C GLU A 43 10.13 8.09 9.31
N GLY A 44 10.09 8.79 8.18
CA GLY A 44 11.12 8.75 7.15
C GLY A 44 10.64 8.01 5.91
N GLU A 45 11.58 7.62 5.06
CA GLU A 45 11.26 7.05 3.75
C GLU A 45 11.31 5.52 3.79
N LYS A 46 10.25 4.88 3.29
CA LYS A 46 10.24 3.46 2.95
C LYS A 46 10.29 3.28 1.43
N LYS A 47 11.12 2.35 0.99
CA LYS A 47 11.21 1.91 -0.41
C LYS A 47 10.70 0.48 -0.49
N LEU A 48 9.86 0.22 -1.47
CA LEU A 48 9.33 -1.10 -1.78
C LEU A 48 9.77 -1.47 -3.19
N LEU A 49 10.31 -2.68 -3.32
CA LEU A 49 10.58 -3.29 -4.62
C LEU A 49 9.52 -4.36 -4.84
N TRP A 50 8.90 -4.32 -6.01
CA TRP A 50 7.93 -5.30 -6.44
C TRP A 50 8.25 -5.71 -7.87
N GLU A 51 8.30 -7.02 -8.10
CA GLU A 51 8.55 -7.60 -9.40
C GLU A 51 7.22 -7.90 -10.09
N PHE A 52 7.18 -7.57 -11.37
CA PHE A 52 5.98 -7.68 -12.18
C PHE A 52 6.31 -8.39 -13.49
N ASP A 53 5.64 -9.53 -13.71
CA ASP A 53 5.74 -10.25 -14.96
C ASP A 53 5.00 -9.48 -16.05
N GLY A 54 5.78 -8.93 -16.98
CA GLY A 54 5.24 -8.21 -18.13
C GLY A 54 4.37 -9.10 -19.02
N LYS A 55 3.49 -8.45 -19.79
CA LYS A 55 2.69 -9.12 -20.83
C LYS A 55 3.37 -9.02 -22.19
N ASN A 56 2.76 -9.67 -23.18
CA ASN A 56 3.22 -9.63 -24.57
C ASN A 56 3.35 -8.19 -25.10
N ALA A 57 4.35 -7.98 -25.97
CA ALA A 57 4.57 -6.72 -26.67
C ALA A 57 3.30 -6.25 -27.40
N GLY A 58 3.07 -4.94 -27.39
CA GLY A 58 1.88 -4.31 -27.98
C GLY A 58 0.64 -4.30 -27.07
N SER A 59 0.70 -4.88 -25.87
CA SER A 59 -0.35 -4.76 -24.87
C SER A 59 -0.07 -3.61 -23.87
N SER A 60 -1.01 -3.38 -22.96
CA SER A 60 -0.85 -2.46 -21.84
C SER A 60 -1.54 -3.01 -20.59
N SER A 61 -1.08 -2.59 -19.42
CA SER A 61 -1.76 -2.88 -18.15
C SER A 61 -1.94 -1.60 -17.34
N GLN A 62 -3.11 -1.46 -16.72
CA GLN A 62 -3.39 -0.41 -15.75
C GLN A 62 -3.02 -0.94 -14.37
N ILE A 63 -2.06 -0.29 -13.72
CA ILE A 63 -1.61 -0.65 -12.39
C ILE A 63 -2.01 0.45 -11.43
N ARG A 64 -2.72 0.09 -10.37
CA ARG A 64 -3.07 0.98 -9.28
C ARG A 64 -2.39 0.50 -8.00
N ILE A 65 -1.60 1.37 -7.41
CA ILE A 65 -0.90 1.13 -6.14
C ILE A 65 -1.69 1.85 -5.06
N CYS A 66 -2.21 1.10 -4.09
CA CYS A 66 -2.96 1.67 -2.98
C CYS A 66 -2.25 1.38 -1.66
N ILE A 67 -2.12 2.40 -0.81
CA ILE A 67 -1.64 2.30 0.55
C ILE A 67 -2.84 2.58 1.45
N MET A 68 -3.26 1.57 2.19
CA MET A 68 -4.46 1.62 3.03
C MET A 68 -4.08 1.38 4.47
N ASN A 69 -4.80 2.00 5.40
CA ASN A 69 -4.57 1.79 6.82
C ASN A 69 -5.78 1.13 7.48
N ASP A 70 -5.54 0.32 8.51
CA ASP A 70 -6.58 -0.50 9.13
C ASP A 70 -7.32 0.17 10.30
N THR A 71 -7.05 1.45 10.56
CA THR A 71 -7.44 2.12 11.81
C THR A 71 -8.16 3.46 11.62
N TYR A 72 -7.83 4.23 10.58
CA TYR A 72 -8.38 5.54 10.27
C TYR A 72 -9.06 5.55 8.90
N PHE A 73 -10.25 6.13 8.82
CA PHE A 73 -10.90 6.41 7.55
C PHE A 73 -10.34 7.67 6.89
N GLY A 74 -10.32 7.67 5.54
CA GLY A 74 -9.91 8.84 4.75
C GLY A 74 -8.39 9.06 4.66
N GLY A 75 -7.58 8.16 5.23
CA GLY A 75 -6.11 8.18 5.12
C GLY A 75 -5.56 7.36 3.96
N ASP A 76 -6.41 6.69 3.18
CA ASP A 76 -5.97 5.83 2.08
C ASP A 76 -5.45 6.66 0.91
N MET A 77 -4.35 6.20 0.31
CA MET A 77 -3.74 6.84 -0.86
C MET A 77 -3.70 5.85 -2.00
N CYS A 78 -4.07 6.27 -3.21
CA CYS A 78 -3.96 5.43 -4.39
C CYS A 78 -3.42 6.23 -5.57
N GLU A 79 -2.43 5.66 -6.24
CA GLU A 79 -1.85 6.20 -7.47
C GLU A 79 -2.05 5.22 -8.61
N GLU A 80 -2.24 5.74 -9.82
CA GLU A 80 -2.48 4.95 -11.01
C GLU A 80 -1.40 5.20 -12.06
N ILE A 81 -0.86 4.12 -12.62
CA ILE A 81 0.12 4.14 -13.69
C ILE A 81 -0.34 3.20 -14.82
N CYS A 82 -0.02 3.58 -16.06
CA CYS A 82 -0.26 2.74 -17.22
C CYS A 82 1.09 2.28 -17.79
N LEU A 83 1.29 0.96 -17.83
CA LEU A 83 2.47 0.35 -18.44
C LEU A 83 2.14 -0.11 -19.87
N LYS A 84 2.97 0.28 -20.83
CA LYS A 84 2.92 -0.21 -22.21
C LYS A 84 4.10 -1.14 -22.46
N TYR A 85 3.84 -2.33 -23.01
CA TYR A 85 4.89 -3.30 -23.34
C TYR A 85 5.35 -3.08 -24.78
N VAL A 86 6.64 -2.78 -24.96
CA VAL A 86 7.28 -2.54 -26.27
C VAL A 86 8.07 -3.76 -26.69
#